data_AF-A0AAW0BTE9-F1
#
_entry.id   AF-A0AAW0BTE9-F1
#
_cell.length_a   1.000
_cell.length_b   1.000
_cell.length_c   1.000
_cell.angle_alpha   90.00
_cell.angle_beta   90.00
_cell.angle_gamma   90.00
#
_symmetry.space_group_name_H-M   'P 1'
#
loop_
_entity.id
_entity.type
_entity.pdbx_description
1 polymer ?
#
loop_
_entity_poly.entity_id
_entity_poly.type
_entity_poly.pdbx_seq_one_letter_code
_entity_poly.pdbx_strand_id
1 'polypeptide(L)' 'MSTEDILPGDIVAVNNGFSGRREGLVVGSHIDYLGRQIIEVQMDGGEVYNHW' A
#
# COMPACT_ATOMS: atom_id res chain seq x y z
N MET A 1 -2.53 20.19 -8.56
CA MET A 1 -3.11 18.88 -8.25
C MET A 1 -2.33 18.36 -7.05
N SER A 2 -2.89 18.48 -5.86
CA SER A 2 -2.32 17.82 -4.68
C SER A 2 -2.57 16.32 -4.86
N THR A 3 -1.55 15.58 -5.28
CA THR A 3 -1.50 14.14 -5.00
C THR A 3 -1.49 14.08 -3.49
N GLU A 4 -2.60 13.66 -2.87
CA GLU A 4 -2.59 13.38 -1.44
C GLU A 4 -1.59 12.25 -1.25
N ASP A 5 -0.43 12.58 -0.69
CA ASP A 5 0.63 11.61 -0.43
C ASP A 5 0.03 10.53 0.48
N ILE A 6 0.16 9.27 0.08
CA ILE A 6 -0.26 8.14 0.91
C ILE A 6 0.80 7.99 2.00
N LEU A 7 0.40 8.20 3.25
CA LEU A 7 1.29 8.24 4.41
C LEU A 7 1.06 7.05 5.35
N PRO A 8 2.06 6.65 6.15
CA PRO A 8 1.86 5.69 7.23
C PRO A 8 0.73 6.14 8.16
N GLY A 9 -0.23 5.24 8.42
CA GLY A 9 -1.46 5.54 9.16
C GLY A 9 -2.71 5.62 8.30
N ASP A 10 -2.57 5.84 6.99
CA ASP A 10 -3.72 5.89 6.09
C ASP A 10 -4.33 4.50 5.87
N ILE A 11 -5.66 4.45 5.77
CA ILE A 11 -6.38 3.26 5.33
C ILE A 11 -6.59 3.36 3.82
N VAL A 12 -6.06 2.39 3.10
CA VAL A 12 -6.15 2.33 1.63
C VAL A 12 -6.88 1.08 1.19
N ALA A 13 -7.51 1.16 0.03
CA ALA A 13 -8.11 -0.02 -0.60
C ALA A 13 -7.16 -0.57 -1.68
N VAL A 14 -6.65 -1.77 -1.46
CA VAL A 14 -5.76 -2.51 -2.36
C VAL A 14 -6.60 -3.41 -3.25
N ASN A 15 -6.34 -3.36 -4.56
CA ASN A 15 -6.96 -4.27 -5.51
C ASN A 15 -5.96 -5.36 -5.91
N ASN A 16 -5.96 -6.47 -5.18
CA ASN A 16 -5.24 -7.67 -5.60
C ASN A 16 -6.20 -8.49 -6.46
N GLY A 17 -6.01 -8.48 -7.79
CA GLY A 17 -6.95 -9.02 -8.78
C GLY A 17 -7.45 -10.46 -8.56
N PHE A 18 -6.78 -11.25 -7.71
CA PHE A 18 -7.23 -12.59 -7.29
C PHE A 18 -8.22 -12.58 -6.11
N SER A 19 -8.07 -11.66 -5.17
CA SER A 19 -8.85 -11.57 -3.91
C SER A 19 -9.83 -10.39 -3.87
N GLY A 20 -9.88 -9.59 -4.94
CA GLY A 20 -10.72 -8.40 -5.03
C GLY A 20 -10.17 -7.21 -4.23
N ARG A 21 -11.02 -6.20 -4.07
CA ARG A 21 -10.72 -4.98 -3.29
C ARG A 21 -10.76 -5.29 -1.80
N ARG A 22 -9.64 -5.08 -1.11
CA ARG A 22 -9.53 -5.21 0.34
C ARG A 22 -8.92 -3.95 0.93
N GLU A 23 -9.32 -3.60 2.15
CA GLU A 23 -8.72 -2.47 2.87
C GLU A 23 -7.49 -2.92 3.66
N GLY A 24 -6.54 -2.02 3.83
CA GLY A 24 -5.34 -2.26 4.61
C GLY A 24 -4.73 -0.96 5.11
N LEU A 25 -3.91 -1.08 6.16
CA LEU A 25 -3.22 0.03 6.81
C LEU A 25 -1.87 0.25 6.13
N VAL A 26 -1.60 1.48 5.71
CA VAL A 26 -0.27 1.85 5.24
C VAL A 26 0.68 1.90 6.43
N VAL A 27 1.74 1.11 6.37
CA VAL A 27 2.75 1.02 7.44
C VAL A 27 4.09 1.63 7.02
N GLY A 28 4.31 1.82 5.72
CA GLY A 28 5.57 2.33 5.20
C GLY A 28 5.54 2.57 3.69
N SER A 29 6.66 3.09 3.19
CA SER A 29 6.93 3.17 1.76
C SER A 29 8.43 3.22 1.51
N HIS A 30 8.88 2.71 0.36
CA HIS A 30 10.28 2.80 -0.06
C HIS A 30 10.38 2.92 -1.59
N ILE A 31 11.56 3.27 -2.08
CA ILE A 31 11.87 3.28 -3.51
C ILE A 31 12.56 1.96 -3.87
N ASP A 32 12.04 1.23 -4.85
CA ASP A 32 12.68 0.01 -5.33
C ASP A 32 13.88 0.29 -6.26
N TYR A 33 14.56 -0.77 -6.69
CA TYR A 33 15.74 -0.66 -7.56
C TYR A 33 15.44 -0.06 -8.95
N LEU A 34 14.17 -0.03 -9.36
CA LEU A 34 13.70 0.58 -10.61
C LEU A 34 13.28 2.04 -10.43
N GLY A 35 13.41 2.59 -9.22
CA GLY A 35 13.02 3.97 -8.91
C GLY A 35 11.52 4.14 -8.69
N ARG A 36 10.76 3.05 -8.51
CA ARG A 36 9.31 3.11 -8.26
C ARG A 36 9.04 3.27 -6.77
N GLN A 37 8.06 4.10 -6.43
CA GLN A 37 7.54 4.15 -5.07
C GLN A 37 6.70 2.90 -4.80
N ILE A 38 7.06 2.19 -3.75
CA ILE A 38 6.36 1.02 -3.24
C ILE A 38 5.73 1.39 -1.91
N ILE A 39 4.44 1.11 -1.77
CA ILE A 39 3.68 1.29 -0.53
C ILE A 39 3.59 -0.05 0.18
N GLU A 40 3.87 -0.06 1.48
CA GLU A 40 3.77 -1.23 2.35
C GLU A 40 2.43 -1.17 3.08
N VAL A 41 1.58 -2.16 2.84
CA VAL A 41 0.20 -2.21 3.36
C VAL A 41 0.00 -3.46 4.19
N GLN A 42 -0.35 -3.28 5.45
CA GLN A 42 -0.74 -4.36 6.35
C GLN A 42 -2.22 -4.69 6.19
N MET A 43 -2.51 -5.95 5.89
CA MET A 43 -3.88 -6.46 5.74
C MET A 43 -4.39 -7.08 7.04
N ASP A 44 -5.70 -7.31 7.11
CA ASP A 44 -6.30 -8.10 8.19
C ASP A 44 -5.63 -9.47 8.29
N GLY A 45 -5.03 -9.75 9.45
CA GLY A 45 -4.21 -10.94 9.70
C GLY A 45 -2.72 -10.66 9.96
N GLY A 46 -2.27 -9.42 9.72
CA GLY A 46 -0.90 -8.98 10.01
C GLY A 46 0.10 -9.18 8.87
N GLU A 47 -0.34 -9.70 7.73
CA GLU A 47 0.48 -9.83 6.52
C GLU A 47 0.71 -8.45 5.89
N VAL A 48 1.97 -8.16 5.52
CA VAL A 48 2.35 -6.91 4.84
C VAL A 48 2.61 -7.19 3.37
N TYR A 49 1.97 -6.39 2.50
CA TYR A 49 2.13 -6.46 1.05
C TYR A 49 2.75 -5.19 0.50
N ASN A 50 3.52 -5.35 -0.57
CA ASN A 50 4.09 -4.26 -1.34
C ASN A 50 3.18 -3.96 -2.54
N HIS A 51 2.79 -2.71 -2.72
CA HIS A 51 1.96 -2.25 -3.82
C HIS A 51 2.60 -1.07 -4.55
N TRP A 52 2.36 -0.93 -5.85
CA TRP A 52 2.91 0.13 -6.71
C TRP A 52 1.84 0.67 -7.65
#